data_AF-A0A9D1AAA2-F1
#
_entry.id   AF-A0A9D1AAA2-F1
#
_cell.length_a   1.000
_cell.length_b   1.000
_cell.length_c   1.000
_cell.angle_alpha   90.00
_cell.angle_beta   90.00
_cell.angle_gamma   90.00
#
_symmetry.space_group_name_H-M   'P 1'
#
loop_
_entity.id
_entity.type
_entity.pdbx_description
1 polymer ?
#
loop_
_entity_poly.entity_id
_entity_poly.type
_entity_poly.pdbx_seq_one_letter_code
_entity_poly.pdbx_strand_id
1 'polypeptide(L)' 'SLLGDFKAVQNGNAWCTGKNLFQETTGIGTMIADMHQMLTEDDPSLTELTYMHKLQ' A
#
# COMPACT_ATOMS: atom_id res chain seq x y z
N SER A 1 15.51 7.90 12.68
CA SER A 1 15.04 8.21 11.31
C SER A 1 13.84 9.11 11.43
N LEU A 2 13.67 10.11 10.56
CA LEU A 2 12.56 11.09 10.61
C LEU A 2 11.17 10.43 10.67
N LEU A 3 11.00 9.28 10.01
CA LEU A 3 9.72 8.57 9.94
C LEU A 3 9.54 7.49 11.03
N GLY A 4 10.57 7.21 11.82
CA GLY A 4 10.57 6.09 12.77
C GLY A 4 9.54 6.20 13.91
N ASP A 5 9.14 7.42 14.25
CA ASP A 5 8.16 7.67 15.32
C ASP A 5 6.71 7.62 14.84
N PHE A 6 6.47 7.37 13.56
CA PHE A 6 5.12 7.29 13.01
C PHE A 6 4.52 5.95 13.39
N LYS A 7 3.31 5.96 13.96
CA LYS A 7 2.58 4.72 14.33
C LYS A 7 2.47 3.73 13.17
N ALA A 8 2.29 4.23 11.94
CA ALA A 8 2.24 3.39 10.75
C ALA A 8 3.55 2.60 10.56
N VAL A 9 4.71 3.22 10.77
CA VAL A 9 6.01 2.55 10.67
C VAL A 9 6.22 1.58 11.84
N GLN A 10 5.90 2.00 13.05
CA GLN A 10 6.04 1.17 14.25
C GLN A 10 5.16 -0.10 14.21
N ASN A 11 3.99 0.00 13.59
CA ASN A 11 3.04 -1.12 13.47
C ASN A 11 3.23 -1.92 12.16
N GLY A 12 4.22 -1.58 11.34
CA GLY A 12 4.42 -2.21 10.02
C GLY A 12 3.33 -1.91 8.99
N ASN A 13 2.50 -0.89 9.22
CA ASN A 13 1.41 -0.47 8.32
C ASN A 13 1.84 0.61 7.31
N ALA A 14 3.12 0.64 6.95
CA ALA A 14 3.61 1.48 5.87
C ALA A 14 3.53 0.71 4.55
N TRP A 15 3.05 1.37 3.49
CA TRP A 15 2.88 0.77 2.17
C TRP A 15 3.49 1.68 1.11
N CYS A 16 4.05 1.07 0.06
CA CYS A 16 4.66 1.75 -1.06
C CYS A 16 4.00 1.34 -2.38
N THR A 17 4.01 2.27 -3.33
CA THR A 17 3.66 1.96 -4.73
C THR A 17 4.93 1.81 -5.55
N GLY A 18 4.99 0.77 -6.38
CA GLY A 18 6.15 0.44 -7.21
C GLY A 18 5.96 0.74 -8.70
N LYS A 19 4.75 1.11 -9.13
CA LYS A 19 4.41 1.25 -10.55
C LYS A 19 4.18 2.71 -10.92
N ASN A 20 4.66 3.10 -12.10
CA ASN A 20 4.34 4.39 -12.68
C ASN A 20 2.89 4.36 -13.19
N LEU A 21 2.05 5.23 -12.63
CA LEU A 21 0.63 5.35 -13.00
C LEU A 21 0.41 6.30 -14.18
N PHE A 22 1.47 6.92 -14.70
CA PHE A 22 1.39 7.80 -15.84
C PHE A 22 0.92 7.01 -17.07
N GLN A 23 -0.16 7.49 -17.70
CA GLN A 23 -0.82 6.90 -18.88
C GLN A 23 -1.61 5.59 -18.65
N GLU A 24 -1.77 5.14 -17.40
CA GLU A 24 -2.54 3.93 -17.04
C GLU A 24 -3.96 4.31 -16.56
N THR A 25 -4.84 4.77 -17.46
CA THR A 25 -6.21 5.22 -17.08
C THR A 25 -7.05 4.12 -16.42
N THR A 26 -6.87 2.86 -16.81
CA THR A 26 -7.52 1.70 -16.17
C THR A 26 -6.84 1.28 -14.86
N GLY A 27 -5.56 1.64 -14.68
CA GLY A 27 -4.78 1.31 -13.48
C GLY A 27 -5.25 2.03 -12.22
N ILE A 28 -5.91 3.19 -12.38
CA ILE A 28 -6.46 3.96 -11.24
C ILE A 28 -7.56 3.15 -10.52
N GLY A 29 -8.46 2.48 -11.26
CA GLY A 29 -9.52 1.68 -10.66
C GLY A 29 -8.97 0.54 -9.80
N THR A 30 -7.94 -0.14 -10.31
CA THR A 30 -7.23 -1.19 -9.56
C THR A 30 -6.50 -0.61 -8.36
N MET A 31 -5.88 0.57 -8.47
CA MET A 31 -5.23 1.19 -7.31
C MET A 31 -6.23 1.57 -6.20
N ILE A 32 -7.44 2.03 -6.56
CA ILE A 32 -8.51 2.26 -5.57
C ILE A 32 -8.91 0.95 -4.90
N ALA A 33 -9.01 -0.15 -5.65
CA ALA A 33 -9.30 -1.47 -5.08
C ALA A 33 -8.20 -1.94 -4.12
N ASP A 34 -6.92 -1.77 -4.49
CA ASP A 34 -5.79 -2.07 -3.63
C ASP A 34 -5.82 -1.22 -2.34
N MET A 35 -6.12 0.08 -2.44
CA MET A 35 -6.26 0.96 -1.27
C MET A 35 -7.42 0.53 -0.36
N HIS A 36 -8.54 0.11 -0.94
CA HIS A 36 -9.66 -0.41 -0.16
C HIS A 36 -9.23 -1.66 0.62
N GLN A 37 -8.61 -2.62 -0.07
CA GLN A 37 -8.14 -3.86 0.54
C GLN A 37 -7.10 -3.59 1.65
N MET A 38 -6.12 -2.71 1.39
CA MET A 38 -5.12 -2.26 2.37
C MET A 38 -5.73 -1.65 3.64
N LEU A 39 -6.86 -0.95 3.53
CA LEU A 39 -7.51 -0.26 4.65
C LEU A 39 -8.52 -1.11 5.42
N THR A 40 -9.13 -2.11 4.78
CA THR A 40 -10.27 -2.84 5.36
C THR A 40 -10.00 -4.31 5.66
N GLU A 41 -8.99 -4.90 5.03
CA GLU A 41 -8.68 -6.32 5.25
C GLU A 41 -7.79 -6.47 6.50
N ASP A 42 -8.20 -7.35 7.41
CA ASP A 42 -7.49 -7.64 8.66
C ASP A 42 -6.67 -8.93 8.53
N ASP A 43 -6.00 -9.09 7.39
CA ASP A 43 -5.09 -10.20 7.12
C ASP A 43 -3.64 -9.73 7.35
N PRO A 44 -2.97 -10.17 8.44
CA PRO A 44 -1.59 -9.79 8.72
C PRO A 44 -0.59 -10.33 7.68
N SER A 45 -0.98 -11.34 6.88
CA SER A 45 -0.17 -11.90 5.80
C SER A 45 -0.27 -11.12 4.49
N LEU A 46 -1.17 -10.15 4.39
CA LEU A 46 -1.27 -9.28 3.23
C LEU A 46 -0.04 -8.34 3.17
N THR A 47 0.86 -8.63 2.23
CA THR A 47 2.07 -7.82 2.00
C THR A 47 2.20 -7.31 0.57
N GLU A 48 1.43 -7.85 -0.38
CA GLU A 48 1.54 -7.58 -1.81
C GLU A 48 0.15 -7.42 -2.43
N LEU A 49 0.00 -6.40 -3.27
CA LEU A 49 -1.18 -6.07 -4.07
C LEU A 49 -0.72 -5.66 -5.48
N THR A 50 -1.64 -5.26 -6.36
CA THR A 50 -1.29 -5.01 -7.77
C THR A 50 -0.36 -3.80 -7.94
N TYR A 51 -0.59 -2.75 -7.16
CA TYR A 51 0.12 -1.47 -7.18
C TYR A 51 0.74 -1.15 -5.82
N MET A 52 0.37 -1.84 -4.74
CA MET A 52 0.84 -1.56 -3.38
C MET A 52 1.59 -2.76 -2.79
N HIS A 53 2.65 -2.50 -2.03
CA HIS A 53 3.34 -3.52 -1.23
C HIS A 53 3.70 -2.94 0.14
N LYS A 54 3.81 -3.79 1.14
CA LYS A 54 4.11 -3.39 2.52
C LYS A 54 5.60 -3.05 2.61
N LEU A 55 5.92 -1.90 3.20
CA LEU A 55 7.28 -1.44 3.41
C LEU A 55 7.89 -2.28 4.54
N GLN A 56 8.90 -3.09 4.21
CA GLN A 56 9.67 -3.90 5.16
C GLN A 56 10.66 -3.06 5.97
#